data_AF-A0A1Y1MEW3-F1
#
_entry.id   AF-A0A1Y1MEW3-F1
#
_cell.length_a   1.000
_cell.length_b   1.000
_cell.length_c   1.000
_cell.angle_alpha   90.00
_cell.angle_beta   90.00
_cell.angle_gamma   90.00
#
_symmetry.space_group_name_H-M   'P 1'
#
loop_
_entity.id
_entity.type
_entity.pdbx_description
1 polymer ?
#
loop_
_entity_poly.entity_id
_entity_poly.type
_entity_poly.pdbx_seq_one_letter_code
_entity_poly.pdbx_strand_id
1 'polypeptide(L)'
;EIARERKTKITVEQFKIYLKQLEKFKCLTEIPTEEFAKLCNILNNSKGATKSVEEWKKSFTEWTSRTKRKARELYVHRLQTGGGMPIDIQLNEIENWLLNIITKLVISGMDVPELCNSKRSTVIFKKISKSLENRPKQKKRSRRNRLSKNVLRTVEEYIKNTKRMTLTLHILLQSLEEFLAAVKRLLSIM
;
A
#
# COMPACT_ATOMS: atom_id res chain seq x y z
N GLU A 1 37.16 0.98 11.48
CA GLU A 1 35.74 1.35 11.30
C GLU A 1 34.98 0.08 10.92
N ILE A 2 34.20 -0.51 11.85
CA ILE A 2 33.52 -1.79 11.61
C ILE A 2 32.22 -1.48 10.88
N ALA A 3 32.19 -1.74 9.58
CA ALA A 3 30.96 -1.66 8.80
C ALA A 3 29.93 -2.64 9.37
N ARG A 4 28.80 -2.13 9.88
CA ARG A 4 27.71 -2.99 10.38
C ARG A 4 27.18 -3.83 9.22
N GLU A 5 27.36 -5.15 9.29
CA GLU A 5 26.78 -6.07 8.33
C GLU A 5 25.27 -5.87 8.22
N ARG A 6 24.78 -5.80 6.99
CA ARG A 6 23.35 -5.62 6.72
C ARG A 6 22.64 -6.93 7.04
N LYS A 7 21.91 -6.95 8.17
CA LYS A 7 21.02 -8.08 8.50
C LYS A 7 20.10 -8.39 7.32
N THR A 8 20.03 -9.66 6.94
CA THR A 8 19.16 -10.16 5.89
C THR A 8 17.69 -9.89 6.23
N LYS A 9 16.90 -9.53 5.22
CA LYS A 9 15.47 -9.24 5.40
C LYS A 9 14.70 -10.55 5.60
N ILE A 10 13.64 -10.48 6.42
CA ILE A 10 12.71 -11.60 6.57
C ILE A 10 12.02 -11.82 5.23
N THR A 11 12.01 -13.07 4.77
CA THR A 11 11.39 -13.45 3.49
C THR A 11 9.89 -13.66 3.66
N VAL A 12 9.17 -13.59 2.54
CA VAL A 12 7.73 -13.90 2.51
C VAL A 12 7.46 -15.33 3.00
N GLU A 13 8.31 -16.28 2.64
CA GLU A 13 8.19 -17.68 3.07
C GLU A 13 8.31 -17.84 4.58
N GLN A 14 9.24 -17.11 5.21
CA GLN A 14 9.37 -17.09 6.68
C GLN A 14 8.10 -16.57 7.36
N PHE A 15 7.46 -15.54 6.81
CA PHE A 15 6.16 -15.09 7.31
C PHE A 15 5.07 -16.16 7.14
N LYS A 16 5.05 -16.88 6.01
CA LYS A 16 4.09 -17.97 5.79
C LYS A 16 4.26 -19.11 6.79
N ILE A 17 5.50 -19.52 7.08
CA ILE A 17 5.81 -20.55 8.09
C ILE A 17 5.29 -20.12 9.47
N TYR A 18 5.55 -18.87 9.85
CA TYR A 18 5.05 -18.32 11.11
C TYR A 18 3.52 -18.31 11.19
N LEU A 19 2.83 -17.92 10.11
CA LEU A 19 1.37 -17.90 10.06
C LEU A 19 0.74 -19.29 10.16
N LYS A 20 1.32 -20.31 9.49
CA LYS A 20 0.87 -21.71 9.66
C LYS A 20 0.97 -22.17 11.12
N GLN A 21 2.04 -21.78 11.81
CA GLN A 21 2.21 -22.12 13.22
C GLN A 21 1.20 -21.38 14.10
N LEU A 22 0.92 -20.10 13.83
CA LEU A 22 -0.13 -19.37 14.54
C LEU A 22 -1.52 -19.97 14.34
N GLU A 23 -1.82 -20.44 13.14
CA GLU A 23 -3.10 -21.09 12.84
C GLU A 23 -3.29 -22.38 13.66
N LYS A 24 -2.22 -23.16 13.83
CA LYS A 24 -2.22 -24.34 14.72
C LYS A 24 -2.56 -23.99 16.17
N PHE A 25 -2.16 -22.81 16.64
CA PHE A 25 -2.40 -22.32 18.00
C PHE A 25 -3.48 -21.23 18.06
N LYS A 26 -4.38 -21.15 17.09
CA LYS A 26 -5.41 -20.09 17.00
C LYS A 26 -6.29 -19.98 18.26
N CYS A 27 -6.42 -21.08 19.01
CA CYS A 27 -7.18 -21.14 20.26
C CYS A 27 -6.41 -20.65 21.50
N LEU A 28 -5.09 -20.42 21.38
CA LEU A 28 -4.25 -19.93 22.46
C LEU A 28 -3.97 -18.45 22.25
N THR A 29 -3.95 -17.70 23.36
CA THR A 29 -3.57 -16.28 23.38
C THR A 29 -2.10 -16.08 23.03
N GLU A 30 -1.25 -17.09 23.31
CA GLU A 30 0.19 -17.06 23.08
C GLU A 30 0.71 -18.45 22.65
N ILE A 31 1.73 -18.47 21.78
CA ILE A 31 2.44 -19.71 21.41
C ILE A 31 3.29 -20.14 22.63
N PRO A 32 3.19 -21.40 23.10
CA PRO A 32 4.06 -21.91 24.16
C PRO A 32 5.55 -21.72 23.84
N THR A 33 6.35 -21.35 24.84
CA THR A 33 7.78 -21.01 24.65
C THR A 33 8.57 -22.11 23.95
N GLU A 34 8.30 -23.39 24.28
CA GLU A 34 8.96 -24.55 23.68
C GLU A 34 8.64 -24.71 22.19
N GLU A 35 7.37 -24.55 21.83
CA GLU A 35 6.92 -24.63 20.43
C GLU A 35 7.42 -23.44 19.61
N PHE A 36 7.56 -22.28 20.25
CA PHE A 36 8.16 -21.11 19.63
C PHE A 36 9.67 -21.29 19.37
N ALA A 37 10.40 -21.97 20.27
CA ALA A 37 11.80 -22.30 20.04
C ALA A 37 11.96 -23.27 18.86
N LYS A 38 11.12 -24.30 18.76
CA LYS A 38 11.07 -25.21 17.60
C LYS A 38 10.80 -24.44 16.30
N LEU A 39 9.84 -23.52 16.32
CA LEU A 39 9.53 -22.66 15.18
C LEU A 39 10.75 -21.81 14.75
N CYS A 40 11.49 -21.25 15.69
CA CYS A 40 12.69 -20.47 15.38
C CYS A 40 13.76 -21.30 14.66
N ASN A 41 13.92 -22.57 15.03
CA ASN A 41 14.83 -23.48 14.33
C ASN A 41 14.38 -23.72 12.88
N ILE A 42 13.07 -23.94 12.65
CA ILE A 42 12.51 -24.09 11.30
C ILE A 42 12.73 -22.81 10.47
N LEU A 43 12.51 -21.64 11.07
CA LEU A 43 12.69 -20.34 10.40
C LEU A 43 14.16 -20.08 10.03
N ASN A 44 15.09 -20.43 10.93
CA ASN A 44 16.52 -20.27 10.67
C ASN A 44 17.05 -21.26 9.63
N ASN A 45 16.45 -22.45 9.52
CA ASN A 45 16.76 -23.43 8.49
C ASN A 45 16.15 -23.10 7.12
N SER A 46 15.19 -22.16 7.08
CA SER A 46 14.61 -21.67 5.82
C SER A 46 15.50 -20.60 5.16
N LYS A 47 15.35 -20.43 3.86
CA LYS A 47 16.11 -19.41 3.11
C LYS A 47 15.68 -18.00 3.54
N GLY A 48 16.56 -17.25 4.20
CA GLY A 48 16.26 -15.87 4.59
C GLY A 48 17.06 -15.33 5.78
N ALA A 49 16.34 -14.65 6.67
CA ALA A 49 16.92 -14.09 7.89
C ALA A 49 17.16 -15.18 8.93
N THR A 50 18.33 -15.18 9.56
CA THR A 50 18.65 -16.02 10.72
C THR A 50 18.70 -15.15 11.97
N LYS A 51 17.93 -15.49 13.00
CA LYS A 51 17.77 -14.67 14.20
C LYS A 51 17.68 -15.54 15.46
N SER A 52 17.99 -14.93 16.60
CA SER A 52 17.71 -15.56 17.90
C SER A 52 16.20 -15.62 18.17
N VAL A 53 15.80 -16.44 19.14
CA VAL A 53 14.40 -16.57 19.56
C VAL A 53 13.80 -15.21 19.96
N GLU A 54 14.55 -14.41 20.73
CA GLU A 54 14.12 -13.08 21.16
C GLU A 54 13.99 -12.09 20.00
N GLU A 55 14.94 -12.13 19.06
CA GLU A 55 14.90 -11.31 17.86
C GLU A 55 13.72 -11.68 16.95
N TRP A 56 13.37 -12.97 16.87
CA TRP A 56 12.17 -13.43 16.18
C TRP A 56 10.89 -12.93 16.86
N LYS A 57 10.76 -13.07 18.18
CA LYS A 57 9.63 -12.52 18.95
C LYS A 57 9.45 -11.04 18.65
N LYS A 58 10.52 -10.25 18.79
CA LYS A 58 10.49 -8.81 18.53
C LYS A 58 10.07 -8.49 17.09
N SER A 59 10.59 -9.25 16.12
CA SER A 59 10.28 -9.04 14.71
C SER A 59 8.80 -9.32 14.40
N PHE A 60 8.24 -10.40 14.94
CA PHE A 60 6.83 -10.74 14.73
C PHE A 60 5.89 -9.79 15.50
N THR A 61 6.25 -9.36 16.72
CA THR A 61 5.50 -8.33 17.45
C THR A 61 5.47 -7.00 16.70
N GLU A 62 6.61 -6.56 16.17
CA GLU A 62 6.67 -5.34 15.36
C GLU A 62 5.82 -5.48 14.09
N TRP A 63 5.91 -6.62 13.41
CA TRP A 63 5.15 -6.88 12.19
C TRP A 63 3.64 -6.93 12.43
N THR A 64 3.19 -7.61 13.49
CA THR A 64 1.77 -7.66 13.89
C THR A 64 1.24 -6.28 14.25
N SER A 65 2.00 -5.48 15.02
CA SER A 65 1.65 -4.11 15.38
C SER A 65 1.49 -3.21 14.16
N ARG A 66 2.44 -3.26 13.21
CA ARG A 66 2.35 -2.51 11.95
C ARG A 66 1.15 -2.91 11.12
N THR A 67 0.87 -4.21 11.03
CA THR A 67 -0.27 -4.73 10.27
C THR A 67 -1.60 -4.28 10.88
N LYS A 68 -1.75 -4.36 12.21
CA LYS A 68 -2.92 -3.86 12.94
C LYS A 68 -3.12 -2.36 12.73
N ARG A 69 -2.05 -1.57 12.81
CA ARG A 69 -2.09 -0.13 12.56
C ARG A 69 -2.60 0.17 11.15
N LYS A 70 -2.04 -0.49 10.16
CA LYS A 70 -2.42 -0.33 8.74
C LYS A 70 -3.89 -0.69 8.52
N ALA A 71 -4.35 -1.79 9.10
CA ALA A 71 -5.76 -2.21 9.06
C ALA A 71 -6.69 -1.18 9.72
N ARG A 72 -6.28 -0.63 10.86
CA ARG A 72 -7.05 0.40 11.56
C ARG A 72 -7.13 1.70 10.76
N GLU A 73 -6.03 2.14 10.16
CA GLU A 73 -6.02 3.31 9.29
C GLU A 73 -7.00 3.15 8.11
N LEU A 74 -7.03 1.96 7.50
CA LEU A 74 -8.01 1.63 6.46
C LEU A 74 -9.46 1.59 6.96
N TYR A 75 -9.68 1.00 8.13
CA TYR A 75 -11.01 0.95 8.74
C TYR A 75 -11.56 2.36 9.02
N VAL A 76 -10.76 3.22 9.65
CA VAL A 76 -11.15 4.60 9.94
C VAL A 76 -11.42 5.38 8.66
N HIS A 77 -10.58 5.23 7.63
CA HIS A 77 -10.80 5.90 6.35
C HIS A 77 -12.10 5.49 5.68
N ARG A 78 -12.46 4.19 5.72
CA ARG A 78 -13.75 3.70 5.20
C ARG A 78 -14.95 4.30 5.94
N LEU A 79 -14.79 4.60 7.23
CA LEU A 79 -15.84 5.23 8.04
C LEU A 79 -15.90 6.75 7.88
N GLN A 80 -14.86 7.38 7.34
CA GLN A 80 -14.86 8.82 7.11
C GLN A 80 -15.76 9.15 5.93
N THR A 81 -16.94 9.70 6.23
CA THR A 81 -17.84 10.29 5.26
C THR A 81 -17.56 11.78 5.16
N GLY A 82 -17.00 12.21 4.02
CA GLY A 82 -16.74 13.62 3.71
C GLY A 82 -15.41 13.83 2.99
N GLY A 83 -15.46 14.04 1.67
CA GLY A 83 -14.45 14.71 0.82
C GLY A 83 -12.96 14.35 0.97
N GLY A 84 -12.61 13.28 1.68
CA GLY A 84 -11.24 12.94 2.02
C GLY A 84 -10.45 12.50 0.79
N MET A 85 -9.14 12.77 0.80
CA MET A 85 -8.27 12.28 -0.27
C MET A 85 -8.29 10.74 -0.32
N PRO A 86 -8.18 10.15 -1.53
CA PRO A 86 -8.08 8.72 -1.68
C PRO A 86 -6.83 8.20 -0.95
N ILE A 87 -6.99 7.13 -0.18
CA ILE A 87 -5.89 6.42 0.45
C ILE A 87 -5.35 5.35 -0.51
N ASP A 88 -4.03 5.37 -0.74
CA ASP A 88 -3.29 4.38 -1.53
C ASP A 88 -2.66 3.27 -0.67
N ILE A 89 -3.19 3.08 0.55
CA ILE A 89 -2.67 2.06 1.46
C ILE A 89 -3.47 0.78 1.24
N GLN A 90 -2.83 -0.27 0.75
CA GLN A 90 -3.46 -1.59 0.59
C GLN A 90 -2.76 -2.63 1.46
N LEU A 91 -3.54 -3.49 2.12
CA LEU A 91 -3.01 -4.63 2.86
C LEU A 91 -2.54 -5.72 1.89
N ASN A 92 -1.33 -6.24 2.13
CA ASN A 92 -0.82 -7.37 1.36
C ASN A 92 -1.55 -8.67 1.74
N GLU A 93 -1.48 -9.68 0.87
CA GLU A 93 -2.11 -10.99 1.10
C GLU A 93 -1.70 -11.63 2.44
N ILE A 94 -0.42 -11.57 2.78
CA ILE A 94 0.14 -12.13 4.03
C ILE A 94 -0.34 -11.33 5.24
N GLU A 95 -0.48 -10.02 5.10
CA GLU A 95 -1.01 -9.14 6.15
C GLU A 95 -2.49 -9.43 6.38
N ASN A 96 -3.27 -9.63 5.30
CA ASN A 96 -4.67 -10.07 5.41
C ASN A 96 -4.79 -11.45 6.06
N TRP A 97 -3.90 -12.39 5.71
CA TRP A 97 -3.89 -13.72 6.34
C TRP A 97 -3.61 -13.62 7.84
N LEU A 98 -2.65 -12.80 8.25
CA LEU A 98 -2.39 -12.50 9.66
C LEU A 98 -3.62 -11.94 10.37
N LEU A 99 -4.31 -10.97 9.76
CA LEU A 99 -5.51 -10.37 10.33
C LEU A 99 -6.71 -11.33 10.37
N ASN A 100 -6.74 -12.35 9.51
CA ASN A 100 -7.77 -13.39 9.60
C ASN A 100 -7.52 -14.36 10.76
N ILE A 101 -6.24 -14.58 11.10
CA ILE A 101 -5.86 -15.40 12.25
C ILE A 101 -6.08 -14.62 13.55
N ILE A 102 -5.72 -13.34 13.59
CA ILE A 102 -5.89 -12.47 14.77
C ILE A 102 -7.33 -11.92 14.83
N THR A 103 -8.02 -12.06 15.96
CA THR A 103 -9.42 -11.63 16.11
C THR A 103 -9.65 -10.14 15.76
N LYS A 104 -10.72 -9.86 15.01
CA LYS A 104 -11.15 -8.52 14.55
C LYS A 104 -11.32 -7.49 15.67
N LEU A 105 -11.64 -7.92 16.89
CA LEU A 105 -11.76 -7.08 18.09
C LEU A 105 -10.54 -6.20 18.33
N VAL A 106 -9.35 -6.67 17.94
CA VAL A 106 -8.10 -5.94 18.12
C VAL A 106 -8.00 -4.71 17.18
N ILE A 107 -8.79 -4.69 16.10
CA ILE A 107 -8.75 -3.64 15.07
C ILE A 107 -9.81 -2.57 15.34
N SER A 108 -11.05 -2.99 15.64
CA SER A 108 -12.20 -2.10 15.88
C SER A 108 -12.28 -1.59 17.31
N GLY A 109 -11.66 -2.28 18.28
CA GLY A 109 -11.93 -2.08 19.70
C GLY A 109 -13.17 -2.85 20.17
N MET A 110 -13.43 -2.81 21.48
CA MET A 110 -14.69 -3.26 22.07
C MET A 110 -15.70 -2.11 22.06
N ASP A 111 -16.93 -2.41 21.68
CA ASP A 111 -18.05 -1.48 21.81
C ASP A 111 -18.48 -1.46 23.28
N VAL A 112 -17.97 -0.47 24.02
CA VAL A 112 -18.27 -0.28 25.43
C VAL A 112 -19.40 0.74 25.51
N PRO A 113 -20.60 0.37 26.02
CA PRO A 113 -21.67 1.33 26.24
C PRO A 113 -21.18 2.44 27.16
N GLU A 114 -21.01 3.66 26.62
CA GLU A 114 -20.59 4.81 27.42
C GLU A 114 -21.74 5.24 28.34
N LEU A 115 -21.71 4.81 29.61
CA LEU A 115 -22.81 5.06 30.56
C LEU A 115 -22.97 6.52 31.00
N CYS A 116 -22.01 7.41 30.74
CA CYS A 116 -22.20 8.84 30.95
C CYS A 116 -21.03 9.65 30.33
N ASN A 117 -21.20 10.21 29.13
CA ASN A 117 -20.31 11.26 28.61
C ASN A 117 -21.09 12.27 27.76
N SER A 118 -21.99 13.00 28.44
CA SER A 118 -22.48 14.28 27.94
C SER A 118 -21.28 15.22 27.74
N LYS A 119 -21.03 15.60 26.48
CA LYS A 119 -20.09 16.63 26.01
C LYS A 119 -18.59 16.31 26.17
N ARG A 120 -17.99 15.61 25.17
CA ARG A 120 -16.64 15.89 24.59
C ARG A 120 -16.15 14.77 23.64
N SER A 121 -16.87 14.47 22.56
CA SER A 121 -16.34 13.61 21.48
C SER A 121 -15.22 14.27 20.64
N THR A 122 -14.90 15.54 20.87
CA THR A 122 -13.85 16.27 20.10
C THR A 122 -12.42 16.09 20.62
N VAL A 123 -12.23 15.50 21.81
CA VAL A 123 -10.89 15.45 22.44
C VAL A 123 -10.04 14.29 21.90
N ILE A 124 -10.65 13.13 21.61
CA ILE A 124 -9.92 11.97 21.05
C ILE A 124 -9.52 12.24 19.59
N PHE A 125 -10.40 12.85 18.79
CA PHE A 125 -10.07 13.27 17.43
C PHE A 125 -8.92 14.28 17.37
N LYS A 126 -8.87 15.26 18.29
CA LYS A 126 -7.75 16.24 18.37
C LYS A 126 -6.42 15.63 18.82
N LYS A 127 -6.45 14.59 19.66
CA LYS A 127 -5.23 13.94 20.15
C LYS A 127 -4.57 13.06 19.08
N ILE A 128 -5.39 12.42 18.23
CA ILE A 128 -4.92 11.63 17.08
C ILE A 128 -4.31 12.56 16.01
N SER A 129 -4.94 13.68 15.67
CA SER A 129 -4.38 14.65 14.71
C SER A 129 -3.07 15.29 15.21
N LYS A 130 -2.97 15.63 16.51
CA LYS A 130 -1.69 16.10 17.09
C LYS A 130 -0.58 15.03 17.08
N SER A 131 -0.91 13.75 17.26
CA SER A 131 0.08 12.66 17.13
C SER A 131 0.53 12.40 15.68
N LEU A 132 -0.30 12.77 14.69
CA LEU A 132 0.07 12.76 13.28
C LEU A 132 0.97 13.96 12.92
N GLU A 133 0.79 15.10 13.58
CA GLU A 133 1.65 16.29 13.48
C GLU A 133 3.03 16.13 14.16
N ASN A 134 3.06 15.45 15.32
CA ASN A 134 4.28 15.29 16.14
C ASN A 134 5.15 14.09 15.78
N ARG A 135 4.92 13.40 14.64
CA ARG A 135 5.99 12.56 14.09
C ARG A 135 7.19 13.49 13.86
N PRO A 136 8.43 13.12 14.26
CA PRO A 136 9.59 13.87 13.80
C PRO A 136 9.40 14.01 12.31
N LYS A 137 9.41 15.25 11.81
CA LYS A 137 9.42 15.53 10.37
C LYS A 137 10.61 14.73 9.88
N GLN A 138 10.39 13.49 9.44
CA GLN A 138 11.31 12.77 8.59
C GLN A 138 11.59 13.84 7.57
N LYS A 139 12.84 14.34 7.54
CA LYS A 139 13.28 15.32 6.54
C LYS A 139 12.62 14.81 5.30
N LYS A 140 11.59 15.52 4.82
CA LYS A 140 10.91 15.17 3.59
C LYS A 140 12.04 15.40 2.62
N ARG A 141 12.84 14.36 2.38
CA ARG A 141 13.56 14.22 1.13
C ARG A 141 12.40 14.37 0.20
N SER A 142 12.31 15.57 -0.37
CA SER A 142 11.48 15.86 -1.49
C SER A 142 11.94 14.86 -2.53
N ARG A 143 11.40 13.65 -2.45
CA ARG A 143 11.19 12.81 -3.59
C ARG A 143 10.11 13.59 -4.32
N ARG A 144 10.53 14.66 -5.01
CA ARG A 144 9.98 14.94 -6.33
C ARG A 144 9.82 13.57 -6.93
N ASN A 145 8.58 13.20 -7.22
CA ASN A 145 8.27 12.09 -8.11
C ASN A 145 9.00 12.41 -9.41
N ARG A 146 10.29 12.07 -9.47
CA ARG A 146 11.02 11.93 -10.71
C ARG A 146 10.44 10.65 -11.26
N LEU A 147 9.28 10.77 -11.94
CA LEU A 147 8.96 9.90 -13.05
C LEU A 147 10.30 9.67 -13.76
N SER A 148 10.70 8.40 -13.86
CA SER A 148 11.94 8.03 -14.51
C SER A 148 12.06 8.87 -15.79
N LYS A 149 13.23 9.50 -16.05
CA LYS A 149 13.41 10.32 -17.26
C LYS A 149 12.96 9.57 -18.52
N ASN A 150 13.03 8.24 -18.49
CA ASN A 150 12.57 7.37 -19.55
C ASN A 150 11.03 7.37 -19.69
N VAL A 151 10.28 7.40 -18.59
CA VAL A 151 8.81 7.49 -18.61
C VAL A 151 8.33 8.86 -19.10
N LEU A 152 9.03 9.94 -18.72
CA LEU A 152 8.70 11.27 -19.27
C LEU A 152 8.98 11.35 -20.77
N ARG A 153 10.10 10.78 -21.23
CA ARG A 153 10.42 10.68 -22.66
C ARG A 153 9.38 9.90 -23.45
N THR A 154 8.92 8.74 -22.94
CA THR A 154 7.92 7.94 -23.65
C THR A 154 6.57 8.66 -23.73
N VAL A 155 6.17 9.38 -22.68
CA VAL A 155 4.93 10.19 -22.69
C VAL A 155 5.06 11.37 -23.66
N GLU A 156 6.18 12.08 -23.67
CA GLU A 156 6.43 13.18 -24.61
C GLU A 156 6.46 12.70 -26.08
N GLU A 157 7.06 11.55 -26.32
CA GLU A 157 7.13 10.93 -27.65
C GLU A 157 5.75 10.47 -28.14
N TYR A 158 4.93 9.88 -27.26
CA TYR A 158 3.54 9.55 -27.55
C TYR A 158 2.73 10.80 -27.93
N ILE A 159 2.82 11.87 -27.13
CA ILE A 159 2.12 13.13 -27.41
C ILE A 159 2.55 13.73 -28.77
N LYS A 160 3.85 13.68 -29.08
CA LYS A 160 4.40 14.18 -30.35
C LYS A 160 3.90 13.36 -31.55
N ASN A 161 3.84 12.04 -31.42
CA ASN A 161 3.31 11.17 -32.47
C ASN A 161 1.83 11.38 -32.70
N THR A 162 1.03 11.53 -31.63
CA THR A 162 -0.40 11.84 -31.77
C THR A 162 -0.62 13.15 -32.52
N LYS A 163 0.14 14.21 -32.20
CA LYS A 163 0.06 15.50 -32.90
C LYS A 163 0.42 15.40 -34.39
N ARG A 164 1.42 14.58 -34.74
CA ARG A 164 1.80 14.33 -36.13
C ARG A 164 0.67 13.61 -36.87
N MET A 165 0.10 12.58 -36.26
CA MET A 165 -0.98 11.80 -36.85
C MET A 165 -2.25 12.65 -37.06
N THR A 166 -2.59 13.53 -36.12
CA THR A 166 -3.72 14.46 -36.29
C THR A 166 -3.50 15.44 -37.44
N LEU A 167 -2.26 15.93 -37.63
CA LEU A 167 -1.94 16.81 -38.74
C LEU A 167 -2.01 16.08 -40.09
N THR A 168 -1.50 14.85 -40.18
CA THR A 168 -1.59 14.07 -41.43
C THR A 168 -3.04 13.75 -41.77
N LEU A 169 -3.88 13.41 -40.79
CA LEU A 169 -5.30 13.19 -41.01
C LEU A 169 -6.02 14.46 -41.49
N HIS A 170 -5.68 15.62 -40.93
CA HIS A 170 -6.26 16.88 -41.37
C HIS A 170 -5.91 17.21 -42.83
N ILE A 171 -4.65 17.01 -43.21
CA ILE A 171 -4.20 17.21 -44.61
C ILE A 171 -4.94 16.27 -45.56
N LEU A 172 -5.09 15.00 -45.19
CA LEU A 172 -5.81 14.02 -46.02
C LEU A 172 -7.29 14.40 -46.18
N LEU A 173 -7.95 14.82 -45.09
CA LEU A 173 -9.33 15.30 -45.15
C LEU A 173 -9.47 16.50 -46.07
N GLN A 174 -8.57 17.48 -45.98
CA GLN A 174 -8.59 18.66 -46.84
C GLN A 174 -8.42 18.27 -48.32
N SER A 175 -7.49 17.35 -48.63
CA SER A 175 -7.30 16.87 -50.01
C SER A 175 -8.51 16.14 -50.58
N LEU A 176 -9.26 15.41 -49.74
CA LEU A 176 -10.50 14.74 -50.14
C LEU A 176 -11.63 15.74 -50.41
N GLU A 177 -11.74 16.79 -49.59
CA GLU A 177 -12.70 17.86 -49.81
C GLU A 177 -12.43 18.61 -51.13
N GLU A 178 -11.16 18.91 -51.42
CA GLU A 178 -10.74 19.53 -52.68
C GLU A 178 -11.06 18.63 -53.88
N PHE A 179 -10.81 17.32 -53.78
CA PHE A 179 -11.16 16.35 -54.82
C PHE A 179 -12.68 16.27 -55.06
N LEU A 180 -13.47 16.18 -53.99
CA LEU A 180 -14.93 16.18 -54.09
C LEU A 180 -15.46 17.48 -54.71
N ALA A 181 -14.87 18.63 -54.38
CA ALA A 181 -15.23 19.90 -54.99
C ALA A 181 -14.90 19.93 -56.49
N ALA A 182 -13.76 19.37 -56.91
CA ALA A 182 -13.38 19.26 -58.31
C ALA A 182 -14.34 18.35 -59.11
N VAL A 183 -14.70 17.17 -58.55
CA VAL A 183 -15.67 16.25 -59.17
C VAL A 183 -17.04 16.91 -59.32
N LYS A 184 -17.51 17.63 -58.28
CA LYS A 184 -18.78 18.38 -58.37
C LYS A 184 -18.76 19.46 -59.45
N ARG A 185 -17.63 20.14 -59.66
CA ARG A 185 -17.48 21.13 -60.74
C ARG A 185 -17.54 20.48 -62.12
N LEU A 186 -16.86 19.35 -62.31
CA LEU A 186 -16.90 18.61 -63.58
C LEU A 186 -18.32 18.11 -63.90
N LEU A 187 -19.03 17.58 -62.91
CA LEU A 187 -20.43 17.14 -63.06
C LEU A 187 -21.41 18.30 -63.32
N SER A 188 -21.08 19.53 -62.95
CA SER A 188 -21.89 20.72 -63.23
C SER A 188 -21.65 21.33 -64.61
N ILE A 189 -20.58 20.93 -65.30
CA ILE A 189 -20.20 21.38 -66.65
C ILE A 189 -20.69 20.38 -67.71
N MET A 190 -20.91 19.11 -67.32
CA MET A 190 -21.56 18.08 -68.13
C MET A 190 -23.08 18.20 -68.06
#